data_AF-A0AAN6N7H4-F1
#
_entry.id   AF-A0AAN6N7H4-F1
#
_cell.length_a   1.000
_cell.length_b   1.000
_cell.length_c   1.000
_cell.angle_alpha   90.00
_cell.angle_beta   90.00
_cell.angle_gamma   90.00
#
_symmetry.space_group_name_H-M   'P 1'
#
loop_
_entity.id
_entity.type
_entity.pdbx_description
1 polymer ?
#
loop_
_entity_poly.entity_id
_entity_poly.type
_entity_poly.pdbx_seq_one_letter_code
_entity_poly.pdbx_strand_id
1 'polypeptide(L)'
;MCYHGRVLYICNHSSWGNVVRQCEAEQEFERGEIDQGCSRMWPHAYKTVRVQTDCKPCIEKKAQMDAKLSEVKTRMKAIKK
;
A
#
# COMPACT_ATOMS: atom_id res chain seq x y z
N MET A 1 8.45 -14.64 -11.86
CA MET A 1 8.60 -13.79 -10.66
C MET A 1 8.83 -12.34 -11.06
N CYS A 2 7.78 -11.54 -11.22
CA CYS A 2 7.93 -10.13 -11.59
C CYS A 2 8.51 -9.35 -10.40
N TYR A 3 9.57 -8.58 -10.66
CA TYR A 3 10.21 -7.75 -9.64
C TYR A 3 9.49 -6.42 -9.59
N HIS A 4 8.90 -6.09 -8.44
CA HIS A 4 8.23 -4.81 -8.23
C HIS A 4 9.04 -3.91 -7.31
N GLY A 5 8.97 -2.60 -7.58
CA GLY A 5 9.40 -1.61 -6.60
C GLY A 5 8.53 -1.73 -5.35
N ARG A 6 9.13 -1.56 -4.17
CA ARG A 6 8.39 -1.60 -2.90
C ARG A 6 8.45 -0.22 -2.26
N VAL A 7 7.31 0.33 -1.87
CA VAL A 7 7.27 1.54 -1.04
C VAL A 7 6.91 1.13 0.38
N LEU A 8 7.69 1.58 1.35
CA LEU A 8 7.46 1.38 2.77
C LEU A 8 7.07 2.72 3.40
N TYR A 9 5.88 2.77 3.98
CA TYR A 9 5.37 3.94 4.69
C TYR A 9 5.80 3.93 6.16
N ILE A 10 5.84 5.09 6.82
CA ILE A 10 6.17 5.19 8.25
C ILE A 10 5.20 4.42 9.14
N CYS A 11 3.95 4.25 8.69
CA CYS A 11 2.94 3.42 9.34
C CYS A 11 3.17 1.90 9.19
N ASN A 12 4.36 1.46 8.75
CA ASN A 12 4.74 0.06 8.48
C ASN A 12 3.88 -0.69 7.45
N HIS A 13 3.09 0.03 6.66
CA HIS A 13 2.41 -0.55 5.50
C HIS A 13 3.34 -0.50 4.29
N SER A 14 3.06 -1.36 3.31
CA SER A 14 3.77 -1.35 2.04
C SER A 14 2.84 -1.32 0.85
N SER A 15 3.26 -0.65 -0.21
CA SER A 15 2.61 -0.71 -1.52
C SER A 15 3.59 -1.18 -2.60
N TRP A 16 3.02 -1.75 -3.66
CA TRP A 16 3.76 -2.16 -4.84
C TRP A 16 3.81 -0.98 -5.81
N GLY A 17 5.02 -0.64 -6.24
CA GLY A 17 5.24 0.30 -7.34
C GLY A 17 5.27 -0.42 -8.69
N ASN A 18 5.76 0.32 -9.69
CA ASN A 18 5.91 -0.18 -11.05
C ASN A 18 6.77 -1.45 -11.11
N VAL A 19 6.51 -2.28 -12.13
CA VAL A 19 7.35 -3.43 -12.48
C VAL A 19 8.73 -2.90 -12.83
N VAL A 20 9.74 -3.40 -12.13
CA VAL A 20 11.16 -3.06 -12.33
C VAL A 20 11.78 -3.99 -13.37
N ARG A 21 11.37 -5.26 -13.35
CA ARG A 21 11.81 -6.28 -14.29
C ARG A 21 10.73 -7.34 -14.42
N GLN A 22 10.30 -7.59 -15.66
CA GLN A 22 9.45 -8.72 -16.00
C GLN A 22 10.21 -10.03 -15.82
N CYS A 23 9.49 -11.07 -15.43
CA CYS A 23 10.09 -12.40 -15.39
C CYS A 23 9.96 -13.11 -16.71
N GLU A 24 10.75 -14.18 -16.86
CA GLU A 24 10.72 -15.03 -18.04
C GLU A 24 9.31 -15.52 -18.37
N ALA A 25 8.53 -15.99 -17.39
CA ALA A 25 7.13 -16.38 -17.61
C ALA A 25 6.23 -15.22 -18.11
N GLU A 26 6.44 -13.98 -17.65
CA GLU A 26 5.68 -12.83 -18.18
C GLU A 26 6.11 -12.52 -19.62
N GLN A 27 7.40 -12.67 -19.91
CA GLN A 27 7.94 -12.47 -21.25
C GLN A 27 7.49 -13.57 -22.22
N GLU A 28 7.40 -14.82 -21.77
CA GLU A 28 6.84 -15.95 -22.53
C GLU A 28 5.36 -15.73 -22.82
N PHE A 29 4.60 -15.22 -21.85
CA PHE A 29 3.21 -14.85 -22.06
C PHE A 29 3.07 -13.73 -23.09
N GLU A 30 3.90 -12.67 -23.00
CA GLU A 30 3.92 -11.59 -23.99
C GLU A 30 4.35 -12.06 -25.39
N ARG A 31 5.20 -13.09 -25.48
CA ARG A 31 5.57 -13.75 -26.75
C ARG A 31 4.50 -14.73 -27.26
N GLY A 32 3.45 -15.01 -26.49
CA GLY A 32 2.40 -15.97 -26.84
C GLY A 32 2.83 -17.44 -26.70
N GLU A 33 3.91 -17.71 -25.95
CA GLU A 33 4.45 -19.06 -25.73
C GLU A 33 3.70 -19.80 -24.60
N ILE A 34 2.99 -19.07 -23.73
CA ILE A 34 2.14 -19.61 -22.66
C ILE A 34 0.81 -18.85 -22.56
N ASP A 35 -0.23 -19.50 -22.02
CA ASP A 35 -1.59 -18.94 -21.93
C ASP A 35 -1.83 -18.01 -20.73
N GLN A 36 -0.92 -18.01 -19.74
CA GLN A 36 -1.07 -17.21 -18.52
C GLN A 36 0.24 -16.54 -18.09
N GLY A 37 0.18 -15.24 -17.84
CA GLY A 37 1.28 -14.47 -17.25
C GLY A 37 1.53 -14.80 -15.78
N CYS A 38 2.57 -14.19 -15.22
CA CYS A 38 3.00 -14.42 -13.85
C CYS A 38 2.20 -13.56 -12.85
N SER A 39 1.39 -14.21 -12.01
CA SER A 39 0.65 -13.55 -10.92
C SER A 39 1.48 -13.27 -9.65
N ARG A 40 2.74 -13.73 -9.62
CA ARG A 40 3.57 -13.71 -8.40
C ARG A 40 4.44 -12.46 -8.34
N MET A 41 4.09 -11.56 -7.41
CA MET A 41 4.83 -10.33 -7.12
C MET A 41 5.90 -10.57 -6.06
N TRP A 42 7.14 -10.15 -6.34
CA TRP A 42 8.24 -10.17 -5.37
C TRP A 42 8.87 -8.78 -5.19
N PRO A 43 9.27 -8.42 -3.96
CA PRO A 43 9.92 -7.15 -3.69
C PRO A 43 11.34 -7.12 -4.25
N HIS A 44 11.62 -6.09 -5.06
CA HIS A 44 12.97 -5.82 -5.51
C HIS A 44 13.76 -5.11 -4.42
N ALA A 45 14.80 -5.78 -3.88
CA ALA A 45 15.63 -5.24 -2.80
C ALA A 45 16.21 -3.84 -3.15
N TYR A 46 16.71 -3.66 -4.37
CA TYR A 46 17.34 -2.40 -4.80
C TYR A 46 16.34 -1.27 -5.11
N LYS A 47 15.04 -1.54 -5.26
CA LYS A 47 14.01 -0.49 -5.48
C LYS A 47 13.01 -0.43 -4.33
N THR A 48 13.50 -0.62 -3.12
CA THR A 48 12.72 -0.34 -1.92
C THR A 48 12.92 1.10 -1.48
N VAL A 49 11.86 1.91 -1.50
CA VAL A 49 11.88 3.30 -1.04
C VAL A 49 11.11 3.41 0.25
N ARG A 50 11.72 4.06 1.26
CA ARG A 50 11.03 4.41 2.50
C ARG A 50 10.55 5.85 2.41
N VAL A 51 9.27 6.07 2.65
CA VAL A 51 8.66 7.40 2.65
C VAL A 51 8.27 7.80 4.07
N GLN A 52 8.54 9.05 4.42
CA GLN A 52 8.21 9.65 5.73
C GLN A 52 6.74 10.11 5.77
N THR A 53 5.84 9.34 5.16
CA THR A 53 4.42 9.64 5.10
C THR A 53 3.62 8.39 5.45
N ASP A 54 2.43 8.61 6.01
CA ASP A 54 1.47 7.54 6.25
C ASP A 54 0.83 7.06 4.94
N CYS A 55 0.36 5.82 4.95
CA CYS A 55 -0.43 5.28 3.85
C CYS A 55 -1.77 6.02 3.72
N LYS A 56 -2.31 6.19 2.50
CA LYS A 56 -3.63 6.82 2.31
C LYS A 56 -4.75 6.22 3.19
N PRO A 57 -4.90 4.88 3.28
CA PRO A 57 -5.87 4.27 4.20
C PRO A 57 -5.66 4.63 5.68
N CYS A 58 -4.40 4.83 6.07
CA CYS A 58 -4.02 5.18 7.44
C CYS A 58 -4.41 6.62 7.76
N ILE A 59 -4.16 7.54 6.82
CA ILE A 59 -4.55 8.95 6.92
C ILE A 59 -6.08 9.05 7.04
N GLU A 60 -6.81 8.35 6.17
CA GLU A 60 -8.28 8.34 6.20
C GLU A 60 -8.83 7.78 7.51
N LYS A 61 -8.28 6.67 8.02
CA LYS A 61 -8.69 6.10 9.31
C LYS A 61 -8.42 7.05 10.47
N LYS A 62 -7.25 7.71 10.50
CA LYS A 62 -6.93 8.71 11.54
C LYS A 62 -7.92 9.87 11.52
N ALA A 63 -8.21 10.42 10.34
CA ALA A 63 -9.20 11.49 10.20
C ALA A 63 -10.59 11.08 10.71
N GLN A 64 -11.04 9.86 10.39
CA GLN A 64 -12.31 9.33 10.90
C GLN A 64 -12.31 9.14 12.42
N MET A 65 -11.21 8.65 13.00
CA MET A 65 -11.10 8.49 14.45
C MET A 65 -11.11 9.83 15.18
N ASP A 66 -10.39 10.83 14.65
CA ASP A 66 -10.36 12.18 15.22
C ASP A 66 -11.74 12.85 15.18
N ALA A 67 -12.48 12.66 14.08
CA ALA A 67 -13.86 13.14 13.97
C ALA A 67 -14.79 12.47 15.00
N LYS A 68 -14.68 11.16 15.20
CA LYS A 68 -15.48 10.45 16.24
C LYS A 68 -15.10 10.89 17.64
N LEU A 69 -13.81 11.11 17.91
CA LEU A 69 -13.32 11.58 19.20
C LEU A 69 -13.83 12.98 19.54
N SER A 70 -13.87 13.89 18.56
CA SER A 70 -14.40 15.24 18.76
C SER A 70 -15.91 15.23 19.02
N GLU A 71 -16.65 14.36 18.33
CA GLU A 71 -18.08 14.15 18.56
C GLU A 71 -18.35 13.63 19.98
N VAL A 72 -17.63 12.58 20.41
CA VAL A 72 -17.76 12.01 21.75
C VAL A 72 -17.44 13.05 22.82
N LYS A 73 -16.36 13.83 22.65
CA LYS A 73 -16.01 14.92 23.59
C LYS A 73 -17.12 15.96 23.71
N THR A 74 -17.76 16.31 22.59
CA THR A 74 -18.88 17.27 22.57
C THR A 74 -20.08 16.71 23.32
N ARG A 75 -20.46 15.46 23.06
CA ARG A 75 -21.56 14.78 23.77
C ARG A 75 -21.28 14.66 25.27
N MET A 76 -20.06 14.32 25.67
CA MET A 76 -19.66 14.24 27.08
C MET A 76 -19.76 15.59 27.80
N LYS A 77 -19.41 16.70 27.13
CA LYS A 77 -19.60 18.06 27.69
C LYS A 77 -21.07 18.41 27.85
N ALA A 78 -21.93 17.98 26.93
CA ALA A 78 -23.38 18.23 27.00
C ALA A 78 -24.05 17.48 28.17
N ILE A 79 -23.56 16.29 28.54
CA ILE A 79 -24.09 15.50 29.66
C ILE A 79 -23.61 16.04 31.03
N LYS A 80 -22.45 16.72 31.07
CA LYS A 80 -21.89 17.30 32.30
C LYS A 80 -22.50 18.66 32.70
N LYS A 81 -23.45 19.19 31.92
CA LYS A 81 -24.12 20.47 32.15
C LYS A 81 -25.57 20.22 32.54
#